data_AF-R7U9S9-F1
#
_entry.id   AF-R7U9S9-F1
#
_cell.length_a   1.000
_cell.length_b   1.000
_cell.length_c   1.000
_cell.angle_alpha   90.00
_cell.angle_beta   90.00
_cell.angle_gamma   90.00
#
_symmetry.space_group_name_H-M   'P 1'
#
loop_
_entity.id
_entity.type
_entity.pdbx_description
1 polymer ?
#
loop_
_entity_poly.entity_id
_entity_poly.type
_entity_poly.pdbx_seq_one_letter_code
_entity_poly.pdbx_strand_id
1 'polypeptide(L)'
;GGWLHPPWHAKNLEQNIVPGYLRDWGLNPESNPDHQLTGRYQRYYDSVAVAPWLWNADKQVFLSMEDEESMTTKVQYVIDNDIGGIMFWELAGDYGWNAGKGEYGFGTTLTSLAYEQFVNATPYGDRRTDRVMPDEAVDIAVEVYGFKEGDQNYPLNPTLKITNQSGVALPGGTEFRFDMPTSTSDFISDQSGFKLDVVESGANTSGNNIGGLDNEFHRVAFSLPGWQNLGDGESVELTLNYYLPVTGPQAWTVNINGQDYALKAEYPELPLADLSGGPGGGGEFCSDLGVDTSGLSTYPNWPNGSNANGGDQVIHHGSVYKANWWTTSEPGSDESWSFVCTM
;
A
#
# COMPACT_ATOMS: atom_id res chain seq x y z
N GLY A 1 -7.58 32.03 -20.91
CA GLY A 1 -6.27 31.55 -20.45
C GLY A 1 -6.23 31.75 -18.96
N GLY A 2 -5.79 30.75 -18.19
CA GLY A 2 -5.72 30.87 -16.73
C GLY A 2 -4.81 32.02 -16.31
N TRP A 3 -5.20 32.73 -15.25
CA TRP A 3 -4.42 33.81 -14.64
C TRP A 3 -3.31 33.18 -13.80
N LEU A 4 -2.17 32.89 -14.42
CA LEU A 4 -0.99 32.36 -13.73
C LEU A 4 -0.17 33.54 -13.21
N HIS A 5 -0.04 33.62 -11.88
CA HIS A 5 0.78 34.61 -11.21
C HIS A 5 1.78 33.90 -10.30
N PRO A 6 3.06 34.31 -10.31
CA PRO A 6 3.99 33.81 -9.33
C PRO A 6 3.60 34.30 -7.92
N PRO A 7 3.81 33.50 -6.87
CA PRO A 7 3.46 33.83 -5.48
C PRO A 7 3.89 35.24 -5.00
N TRP A 8 5.07 35.74 -5.39
CA TRP A 8 5.49 37.11 -5.04
C TRP A 8 4.55 38.18 -5.58
N HIS A 9 3.96 37.99 -6.77
CA HIS A 9 2.96 38.92 -7.28
C HIS A 9 1.65 38.85 -6.50
N ALA A 10 1.21 37.65 -6.11
CA ALA A 10 0.06 37.49 -5.22
C ALA A 10 0.28 38.20 -3.86
N LYS A 11 1.46 38.05 -3.25
CA LYS A 11 1.83 38.78 -2.02
C LYS A 11 1.81 40.31 -2.19
N ASN A 12 2.24 40.83 -3.34
CA ASN A 12 2.10 42.27 -3.64
C ASN A 12 0.63 42.70 -3.75
N LEU A 13 -0.23 41.90 -4.41
CA LEU A 13 -1.66 42.18 -4.51
C LEU A 13 -2.33 42.18 -3.13
N GLU A 14 -2.01 41.20 -2.27
CA GLU A 14 -2.48 41.11 -0.89
C GLU A 14 -2.16 42.38 -0.09
N GLN A 15 -0.93 42.91 -0.27
CA GLN A 15 -0.47 44.13 0.40
C GLN A 15 -0.90 45.42 -0.32
N ASN A 16 -1.70 45.32 -1.38
CA ASN A 16 -2.16 46.44 -2.20
C ASN A 16 -0.99 47.27 -2.79
N ILE A 17 0.07 46.59 -3.22
CA ILE A 17 1.26 47.16 -3.83
C ILE A 17 1.14 47.07 -5.36
N VAL A 18 1.44 48.17 -6.06
CA VAL A 18 1.64 48.19 -7.51
C VAL A 18 3.14 48.05 -7.77
N PRO A 19 3.63 46.86 -8.17
CA PRO A 19 5.06 46.62 -8.23
C PRO A 19 5.72 47.26 -9.45
N GLY A 20 7.01 47.58 -9.33
CA GLY A 20 7.81 48.22 -10.38
C GLY A 20 8.10 47.34 -11.59
N TYR A 21 8.08 46.01 -11.41
CA TYR A 21 8.38 45.04 -12.48
C TYR A 21 7.26 44.89 -13.53
N LEU A 22 6.08 45.49 -13.34
CA LEU A 22 4.94 45.30 -14.27
C LEU A 22 5.31 45.57 -15.74
N ARG A 23 6.11 46.61 -15.99
CA ARG A 23 6.54 46.98 -17.35
C ARG A 23 7.45 45.95 -17.99
N ASP A 24 8.28 45.26 -17.21
CA ASP A 24 9.15 44.20 -17.70
C ASP A 24 8.32 43.02 -18.26
N TRP A 25 7.07 42.89 -17.80
CA TRP A 25 6.10 41.89 -18.25
C TRP A 25 5.05 42.46 -19.22
N GLY A 26 5.31 43.64 -19.81
CA GLY A 26 4.42 44.28 -20.78
C GLY A 26 3.17 44.93 -20.18
N LEU A 27 3.08 45.04 -18.86
CA LEU A 27 1.96 45.66 -18.16
C LEU A 27 2.26 47.15 -17.88
N ASN A 28 1.43 48.01 -18.45
CA ASN A 28 1.47 49.46 -18.28
C ASN A 28 0.21 49.97 -17.55
N PRO A 29 0.20 50.04 -16.21
CA PRO A 29 -0.95 50.51 -15.44
C PRO A 29 -1.24 52.00 -15.60
N GLU A 30 -0.24 52.81 -16.01
CA GLU A 30 -0.46 54.26 -16.17
C GLU A 30 -1.27 54.58 -17.44
N SER A 31 -1.15 53.77 -18.49
CA SER A 31 -1.85 53.98 -19.75
C SER A 31 -2.91 52.93 -20.10
N ASN A 32 -2.97 51.81 -19.38
CA ASN A 32 -3.99 50.78 -19.59
C ASN A 32 -4.77 50.51 -18.28
N PRO A 33 -6.06 50.91 -18.20
CA PRO A 33 -6.93 50.61 -17.07
C PRO A 33 -7.03 49.13 -16.70
N ASP A 34 -6.92 48.22 -17.68
CA ASP A 34 -7.00 46.77 -17.43
C ASP A 34 -5.79 46.25 -16.64
N HIS A 35 -4.67 46.98 -16.65
CA HIS A 35 -3.46 46.64 -15.90
C HIS A 35 -3.43 47.27 -14.51
N GLN A 36 -4.41 48.11 -14.16
CA GLN A 36 -4.43 48.79 -12.87
C GLN A 36 -4.87 47.84 -11.76
N LEU A 37 -4.27 48.02 -10.59
CA LEU A 37 -4.76 47.42 -9.37
C LEU A 37 -6.06 48.12 -8.96
N THR A 38 -7.17 47.40 -9.04
CA THR A 38 -8.50 47.87 -8.65
C THR A 38 -9.13 46.92 -7.64
N GLY A 39 -9.94 47.49 -6.74
CA GLY A 39 -10.46 46.78 -5.58
C GLY A 39 -9.38 46.35 -4.60
N ARG A 40 -9.71 45.39 -3.72
CA ARG A 40 -8.79 44.86 -2.72
C ARG A 40 -8.74 43.35 -2.77
N TYR A 41 -7.53 42.79 -2.82
CA TYR A 41 -7.30 41.36 -2.69
C TYR A 41 -7.16 41.02 -1.21
N GLN A 42 -8.18 40.41 -0.63
CA GLN A 42 -8.18 39.98 0.76
C GLN A 42 -7.78 38.51 0.86
N ARG A 43 -6.83 38.19 1.75
CA ARG A 43 -6.44 36.81 2.06
C ARG A 43 -7.51 36.12 2.90
N TYR A 44 -7.76 34.86 2.54
CA TYR A 44 -8.56 33.90 3.27
C TYR A 44 -7.79 32.58 3.36
N TYR A 45 -8.21 31.72 4.28
CA TYR A 45 -7.60 30.42 4.52
C TYR A 45 -8.68 29.41 4.94
N ASP A 46 -8.64 28.22 4.36
CA ASP A 46 -9.49 27.09 4.75
C ASP A 46 -8.60 26.07 5.47
N SER A 47 -8.94 25.80 6.73
CA SER A 47 -8.16 24.91 7.59
C SER A 47 -8.39 23.42 7.31
N VAL A 48 -9.48 23.05 6.64
CA VAL A 48 -9.76 21.67 6.25
C VAL A 48 -9.01 21.33 4.97
N ALA A 49 -9.03 22.23 4.00
CA ALA A 49 -8.31 22.07 2.73
C ALA A 49 -6.83 22.47 2.81
N VAL A 50 -6.40 23.15 3.88
CA VAL A 50 -5.04 23.70 4.05
C VAL A 50 -4.67 24.57 2.84
N ALA A 51 -5.58 25.50 2.52
CA ALA A 51 -5.56 26.25 1.27
C ALA A 51 -5.78 27.75 1.51
N PRO A 52 -4.77 28.61 1.25
CA PRO A 52 -4.93 30.05 1.19
C PRO A 52 -5.40 30.51 -0.19
N TRP A 53 -6.15 31.61 -0.21
CA TRP A 53 -6.50 32.30 -1.45
C TRP A 53 -6.64 33.80 -1.24
N LEU A 54 -6.58 34.56 -2.34
CA LEU A 54 -7.00 35.94 -2.38
C LEU A 54 -8.37 36.05 -3.05
N TRP A 55 -9.27 36.81 -2.44
CA TRP A 55 -10.55 37.18 -3.04
C TRP A 55 -10.65 38.70 -3.20
N ASN A 56 -10.97 39.13 -4.41
CA ASN A 56 -11.28 40.52 -4.72
C ASN A 56 -12.76 40.62 -5.08
N ALA A 57 -13.56 41.13 -4.15
CA ALA A 57 -15.02 41.20 -4.28
C ALA A 57 -15.48 42.15 -5.41
N ASP A 58 -14.76 43.27 -5.60
CA ASP A 58 -15.10 44.26 -6.62
C ASP A 58 -14.92 43.71 -8.04
N LYS A 59 -13.88 42.89 -8.22
CA LYS A 59 -13.58 42.24 -9.50
C LYS A 59 -14.23 40.87 -9.66
N GLN A 60 -14.76 40.30 -8.56
CA GLN A 60 -15.16 38.90 -8.45
C GLN A 60 -14.03 37.94 -8.88
N VAL A 61 -12.80 38.24 -8.47
CA VAL A 61 -11.60 37.47 -8.83
C VAL A 61 -11.13 36.66 -7.63
N PHE A 62 -10.98 35.36 -7.84
CA PHE A 62 -10.37 34.40 -6.92
C PHE A 62 -8.98 34.01 -7.43
N LEU A 63 -7.98 34.05 -6.55
CA LEU A 63 -6.62 33.57 -6.81
C LEU A 63 -6.24 32.54 -5.75
N SER A 64 -6.14 31.27 -6.14
CA SER A 64 -5.50 30.26 -5.29
C SER A 64 -4.02 30.59 -5.17
N MET A 65 -3.47 30.43 -3.97
CA MET A 65 -2.05 30.66 -3.71
C MET A 65 -1.53 29.64 -2.71
N GLU A 66 -0.21 29.66 -2.52
CA GLU A 66 0.47 28.92 -1.46
C GLU A 66 1.32 29.93 -0.68
N ASP A 67 1.37 29.79 0.64
CA ASP A 67 2.17 30.68 1.49
C ASP A 67 2.75 29.98 2.73
N GLU A 68 3.34 30.76 3.62
CA GLU A 68 4.06 30.23 4.79
C GLU A 68 3.16 29.39 5.71
N GLU A 69 1.87 29.74 5.84
CA GLU A 69 0.93 29.03 6.73
C GLU A 69 0.59 27.64 6.19
N SER A 70 0.20 27.55 4.91
CA SER A 70 -0.10 26.26 4.28
C SER A 70 1.16 25.41 4.07
N MET A 71 2.28 26.03 3.71
CA MET A 71 3.56 25.33 3.55
C MET A 71 4.02 24.73 4.88
N THR A 72 3.93 25.48 5.98
CA THR A 72 4.25 24.96 7.32
C THR A 72 3.43 23.72 7.65
N THR A 73 2.12 23.78 7.41
CA THR A 73 1.21 22.66 7.71
C THR A 73 1.51 21.44 6.83
N LYS A 74 1.75 21.63 5.53
CA LYS A 74 2.05 20.53 4.58
C LYS A 74 3.42 19.90 4.83
N VAL A 75 4.43 20.69 5.18
CA VAL A 75 5.76 20.16 5.55
C VAL A 75 5.69 19.38 6.86
N GLN A 76 4.93 19.86 7.85
CA GLN A 76 4.70 19.11 9.07
C GLN A 76 3.99 17.78 8.79
N TYR A 77 2.98 17.77 7.91
CA TYR A 77 2.32 16.53 7.47
C TYR A 77 3.32 15.54 6.84
N VAL A 78 4.24 16.02 6.00
CA VAL A 78 5.29 15.18 5.39
C VAL A 78 6.20 14.55 6.46
N ILE A 79 6.55 15.31 7.49
CA ILE A 79 7.36 14.84 8.62
C ILE A 79 6.58 13.81 9.45
N ASP A 80 5.33 14.12 9.82
CA ASP A 80 4.51 13.30 10.70
C ASP A 80 4.10 11.95 10.07
N ASN A 81 4.13 11.86 8.73
CA ASN A 81 3.78 10.66 7.97
C ASN A 81 5.00 10.00 7.33
N ASP A 82 6.23 10.34 7.76
CA ASP A 82 7.46 9.70 7.31
C ASP A 82 7.66 9.73 5.77
N ILE A 83 7.08 10.73 5.10
CA ILE A 83 7.11 10.87 3.64
C ILE A 83 8.50 11.34 3.19
N GLY A 84 9.03 10.74 2.12
CA GLY A 84 10.40 10.96 1.65
C GLY A 84 10.77 12.37 1.18
N GLY A 85 9.80 13.31 1.09
CA GLY A 85 10.07 14.72 0.82
C GLY A 85 8.94 15.43 0.08
N ILE A 86 9.26 16.59 -0.49
CA ILE A 86 8.33 17.41 -1.28
C ILE A 86 8.91 17.74 -2.66
N MET A 87 8.02 17.98 -3.60
CA MET A 87 8.32 18.62 -4.88
C MET A 87 7.53 19.93 -4.95
N PHE A 88 8.13 20.96 -5.55
CA PHE A 88 7.46 22.22 -5.80
C PHE A 88 7.74 22.70 -7.23
N TRP A 89 6.76 23.39 -7.81
CA TRP A 89 6.88 24.02 -9.13
C TRP A 89 6.55 25.51 -8.99
N GLU A 90 7.45 26.45 -9.30
CA GLU A 90 8.86 26.31 -9.66
C GLU A 90 9.71 27.26 -8.80
N LEU A 91 11.04 27.13 -8.87
CA LEU A 91 11.98 27.99 -8.12
C LEU A 91 11.73 29.49 -8.35
N ALA A 92 11.42 29.90 -9.58
CA ALA A 92 11.16 31.30 -9.91
C ALA A 92 9.83 31.83 -9.32
N GLY A 93 8.97 30.96 -8.81
CA GLY A 93 7.75 31.33 -8.11
C GLY A 93 7.94 31.73 -6.66
N ASP A 94 9.00 31.24 -6.00
CA ASP A 94 9.26 31.54 -4.60
C ASP A 94 9.61 33.02 -4.38
N TYR A 95 9.31 33.54 -3.21
CA TYR A 95 9.26 34.97 -2.94
C TYR A 95 10.15 35.42 -1.79
N GLY A 96 10.38 36.73 -1.74
CA GLY A 96 11.05 37.41 -0.65
C GLY A 96 10.75 38.90 -0.66
N TRP A 97 10.70 39.52 0.51
CA TRP A 97 10.50 40.97 0.64
C TRP A 97 11.77 41.74 0.27
N ASN A 98 11.66 42.66 -0.70
CA ASN A 98 12.75 43.57 -1.05
C ASN A 98 12.54 44.93 -0.38
N ALA A 99 13.19 45.15 0.76
CA ALA A 99 13.07 46.41 1.51
C ALA A 99 13.53 47.65 0.71
N GLY A 100 14.49 47.50 -0.20
CA GLY A 100 14.97 48.61 -1.04
C GLY A 100 13.96 49.05 -2.10
N LYS A 101 13.06 48.15 -2.52
CA LYS A 101 11.99 48.45 -3.48
C LYS A 101 10.62 48.61 -2.85
N GLY A 102 10.43 48.13 -1.61
CA GLY A 102 9.12 48.15 -0.95
C GLY A 102 8.10 47.21 -1.62
N GLU A 103 8.56 46.09 -2.18
CA GLU A 103 7.74 45.10 -2.87
C GLU A 103 8.29 43.68 -2.67
N TYR A 104 7.45 42.67 -2.87
CA TYR A 104 7.88 41.28 -3.02
C TYR A 104 8.41 41.04 -4.43
N GLY A 105 9.43 40.19 -4.55
CA GLY A 105 9.94 39.66 -5.82
C GLY A 105 10.48 38.26 -5.62
N PHE A 106 11.34 37.79 -6.52
CA PHE A 106 12.05 36.51 -6.37
C PHE A 106 12.70 36.39 -4.99
N GLY A 107 12.57 35.21 -4.39
CA GLY A 107 13.22 34.89 -3.12
C GLY A 107 13.19 33.39 -2.83
N THR A 108 13.29 33.05 -1.55
CA THR A 108 13.42 31.66 -1.09
C THR A 108 12.58 31.38 0.15
N THR A 109 11.59 32.23 0.47
CA THR A 109 10.83 32.12 1.73
C THR A 109 10.25 30.73 1.94
N LEU A 110 9.56 30.16 0.95
CA LEU A 110 8.94 28.83 1.10
C LEU A 110 9.97 27.70 1.11
N THR A 111 10.99 27.80 0.26
CA THR A 111 12.05 26.79 0.17
C THR A 111 12.91 26.75 1.44
N SER A 112 13.26 27.92 1.98
CA SER A 112 13.98 28.05 3.26
C SER A 112 13.15 27.50 4.42
N LEU A 113 11.85 27.80 4.46
CA LEU A 113 10.94 27.26 5.46
C LEU A 113 10.94 25.73 5.44
N ALA A 114 10.80 25.12 4.26
CA ALA A 114 10.82 23.66 4.13
C ALA A 114 12.17 23.07 4.56
N TYR A 115 13.27 23.68 4.12
CA TYR A 115 14.62 23.26 4.48
C TYR A 115 14.84 23.28 6.01
N GLU A 116 14.44 24.36 6.67
CA GLU A 116 14.57 24.54 8.11
C GLU A 116 13.76 23.51 8.91
N GLN A 117 12.60 23.09 8.41
CA GLN A 117 11.84 22.01 9.06
C GLN A 117 12.48 20.64 8.83
N PHE A 118 12.86 20.30 7.60
CA PHE A 118 13.42 18.98 7.30
C PHE A 118 14.78 18.73 7.96
N VAL A 119 15.65 19.73 8.08
CA VAL A 119 16.95 19.55 8.75
C VAL A 119 16.81 19.25 10.25
N ASN A 120 15.66 19.58 10.84
CA ASN A 120 15.35 19.34 12.25
C ASN A 120 14.37 18.17 12.46
N ALA A 121 13.93 17.51 11.39
CA ALA A 121 12.99 16.39 11.43
C ALA A 121 13.68 15.05 11.73
N THR A 122 12.89 14.05 12.11
CA THR A 122 13.33 12.65 12.08
C THR A 122 13.59 12.20 10.64
N PRO A 123 14.49 11.21 10.42
CA PRO A 123 14.61 10.59 9.11
C PRO A 123 13.27 10.04 8.62
N TYR A 124 13.00 10.17 7.33
CA TYR A 124 11.81 9.64 6.68
C TYR A 124 11.79 8.09 6.72
N GLY A 125 10.63 7.51 6.48
CA GLY A 125 10.43 6.06 6.42
C GLY A 125 11.04 5.44 5.17
N ASP A 126 11.91 4.45 5.34
CA ASP A 126 12.61 3.75 4.26
C ASP A 126 12.15 2.30 4.07
N ARG A 127 11.04 1.93 4.71
CA ARG A 127 10.48 0.58 4.69
C ARG A 127 9.39 0.45 3.63
N ARG A 128 9.26 -0.75 3.06
CA ARG A 128 8.15 -1.10 2.15
C ARG A 128 6.81 -1.20 2.88
N THR A 129 6.83 -1.68 4.11
CA THR A 129 5.65 -1.89 4.96
C THR A 129 6.08 -1.85 6.42
N ASP A 130 5.19 -1.40 7.30
CA ASP A 130 5.36 -1.48 8.75
C ASP A 130 4.91 -2.81 9.35
N ARG A 131 4.38 -3.72 8.50
CA ARG A 131 4.01 -5.06 8.93
C ARG A 131 5.26 -5.87 9.29
N VAL A 132 5.12 -6.69 10.32
CA VAL A 132 6.08 -7.75 10.60
C VAL A 132 5.95 -8.79 9.50
N MET A 133 6.98 -8.90 8.66
CA MET A 133 7.02 -9.88 7.58
C MET A 133 7.62 -11.21 8.06
N PRO A 134 7.21 -12.35 7.48
CA PRO A 134 7.84 -13.64 7.77
C PRO A 134 9.33 -13.68 7.44
N ASP A 135 10.09 -14.52 8.15
CA ASP A 135 11.54 -14.67 7.99
C ASP A 135 11.95 -15.55 6.79
N GLU A 136 11.00 -16.23 6.16
CA GLU A 136 11.19 -17.05 4.97
C GLU A 136 10.26 -16.61 3.84
N ALA A 137 10.71 -16.81 2.61
CA ALA A 137 9.95 -16.49 1.41
C ALA A 137 9.59 -17.73 0.59
N VAL A 138 8.53 -17.62 -0.20
CA VAL A 138 8.21 -18.58 -1.26
C VAL A 138 8.21 -17.90 -2.62
N ASP A 139 8.55 -18.65 -3.66
CA ASP A 139 8.59 -18.13 -5.02
C ASP A 139 7.20 -18.22 -5.66
N ILE A 140 6.46 -17.11 -5.56
CA ILE A 140 5.13 -16.94 -6.14
C ILE A 140 5.13 -15.61 -6.89
N ALA A 141 4.76 -15.65 -8.16
CA ALA A 141 4.67 -14.46 -8.99
C ALA A 141 3.24 -13.88 -8.95
N VAL A 142 3.16 -12.56 -8.90
CA VAL A 142 1.91 -11.79 -8.86
C VAL A 142 1.91 -10.85 -10.05
N GLU A 143 0.84 -10.88 -10.85
CA GLU A 143 0.62 -9.96 -11.96
C GLU A 143 -0.77 -9.33 -11.85
N VAL A 144 -0.86 -8.01 -12.06
CA VAL A 144 -2.14 -7.31 -12.23
C VAL A 144 -2.19 -6.69 -13.62
N TYR A 145 -3.13 -7.12 -14.45
CA TYR A 145 -3.24 -6.69 -15.84
C TYR A 145 -4.70 -6.63 -16.31
N GLY A 146 -4.91 -6.32 -17.59
CA GLY A 146 -6.25 -6.32 -18.17
C GLY A 146 -7.07 -5.08 -17.77
N PHE A 147 -6.40 -4.00 -17.38
CA PHE A 147 -7.05 -2.69 -17.21
C PHE A 147 -7.71 -2.26 -18.51
N LYS A 148 -8.97 -1.82 -18.41
CA LYS A 148 -9.69 -1.22 -19.54
C LYS A 148 -9.16 0.19 -19.79
N GLU A 149 -9.52 0.74 -20.95
CA GLU A 149 -9.36 2.17 -21.23
C GLU A 149 -10.01 3.02 -20.12
N GLY A 150 -9.42 4.18 -19.81
CA GLY A 150 -9.78 4.98 -18.63
C GLY A 150 -11.28 5.25 -18.50
N ASP A 151 -11.96 5.62 -19.58
CA ASP A 151 -13.41 5.91 -19.59
C ASP A 151 -14.30 4.67 -19.39
N GLN A 152 -13.74 3.46 -19.55
CA GLN A 152 -14.44 2.18 -19.42
C GLN A 152 -14.11 1.45 -18.11
N ASN A 153 -13.23 2.00 -17.28
CA ASN A 153 -12.69 1.35 -16.10
C ASN A 153 -13.47 1.70 -14.81
N TYR A 154 -14.81 1.67 -14.89
CA TYR A 154 -15.73 1.98 -13.78
C TYR A 154 -16.75 0.83 -13.60
N PRO A 155 -16.64 0.00 -12.55
CA PRO A 155 -15.56 -0.04 -11.55
C PRO A 155 -14.22 -0.50 -12.16
N LEU A 156 -13.12 -0.34 -11.41
CA LEU A 156 -11.83 -0.92 -11.79
C LEU A 156 -11.91 -2.42 -11.55
N ASN A 157 -11.73 -3.20 -12.62
CA ASN A 157 -11.82 -4.65 -12.54
C ASN A 157 -10.72 -5.39 -13.32
N PRO A 158 -9.43 -5.11 -13.03
CA PRO A 158 -8.31 -5.84 -13.64
C PRO A 158 -8.27 -7.30 -13.19
N THR A 159 -7.55 -8.11 -13.96
CA THR A 159 -7.21 -9.49 -13.60
C THR A 159 -5.99 -9.47 -12.68
N LEU A 160 -6.12 -10.10 -11.52
CA LEU A 160 -5.01 -10.53 -10.66
C LEU A 160 -4.69 -11.99 -11.00
N LYS A 161 -3.43 -12.26 -11.30
CA LYS A 161 -2.91 -13.60 -11.58
C LYS A 161 -1.83 -13.96 -10.56
N ILE A 162 -1.97 -15.18 -10.02
CA ILE A 162 -0.98 -15.80 -9.13
C ILE A 162 -0.39 -16.98 -9.88
N THR A 163 0.95 -17.03 -9.96
CA THR A 163 1.68 -18.17 -10.51
C THR A 163 2.56 -18.79 -9.43
N ASN A 164 2.37 -20.07 -9.16
CA ASN A 164 3.22 -20.81 -8.25
C ASN A 164 4.54 -21.17 -8.93
N GLN A 165 5.67 -20.83 -8.30
CA GLN A 165 7.02 -21.16 -8.76
C GLN A 165 7.86 -21.78 -7.63
N SER A 166 7.19 -22.29 -6.59
CA SER A 166 7.82 -22.77 -5.36
C SER A 166 8.47 -24.14 -5.49
N GLY A 167 8.25 -24.86 -6.60
CA GLY A 167 8.75 -26.22 -6.80
C GLY A 167 7.86 -27.32 -6.24
N VAL A 168 6.78 -26.97 -5.52
CA VAL A 168 5.79 -27.93 -5.00
C VAL A 168 4.36 -27.44 -5.29
N ALA A 169 3.38 -28.34 -5.26
CA ALA A 169 1.98 -27.95 -5.38
C ALA A 169 1.47 -27.28 -4.09
N LEU A 170 0.84 -26.10 -4.22
CA LEU A 170 0.17 -25.45 -3.10
C LEU A 170 -1.20 -26.10 -2.88
N PRO A 171 -1.54 -26.49 -1.64
CA PRO A 171 -2.81 -27.15 -1.36
C PRO A 171 -4.00 -26.19 -1.48
N GLY A 172 -5.18 -26.73 -1.80
CA GLY A 172 -6.44 -26.00 -1.65
C GLY A 172 -6.59 -25.45 -0.23
N GLY A 173 -7.12 -24.23 -0.12
CA GLY A 173 -7.17 -23.49 1.15
C GLY A 173 -5.93 -22.64 1.45
N THR A 174 -4.85 -22.72 0.65
CA THR A 174 -3.73 -21.75 0.71
C THR A 174 -4.28 -20.34 0.61
N GLU A 175 -3.95 -19.49 1.58
CA GLU A 175 -4.47 -18.12 1.68
C GLU A 175 -3.40 -17.11 1.28
N PHE A 176 -3.74 -16.20 0.37
CA PHE A 176 -2.90 -15.09 -0.04
C PHE A 176 -3.44 -13.82 0.60
N ARG A 177 -2.56 -13.02 1.20
CA ARG A 177 -2.89 -11.73 1.79
C ARG A 177 -1.98 -10.65 1.24
N PHE A 178 -2.51 -9.45 1.04
CA PHE A 178 -1.77 -8.30 0.53
C PHE A 178 -2.36 -6.99 1.03
N ASP A 179 -1.56 -5.93 0.94
CA ASP A 179 -1.96 -4.57 1.26
C ASP A 179 -2.42 -3.82 0.01
N MET A 180 -3.61 -3.23 0.11
CA MET A 180 -4.20 -2.34 -0.88
C MET A 180 -4.25 -0.91 -0.33
N PRO A 181 -3.74 0.12 -1.03
CA PRO A 181 -3.77 1.49 -0.52
C PRO A 181 -5.18 2.00 -0.22
N THR A 182 -5.32 2.82 0.83
CA THR A 182 -6.57 3.49 1.22
C THR A 182 -7.00 4.62 0.27
N SER A 183 -6.31 4.77 -0.87
CA SER A 183 -6.80 5.60 -1.99
C SER A 183 -8.11 5.06 -2.59
N THR A 184 -8.41 3.77 -2.39
CA THR A 184 -9.73 3.18 -2.61
C THR A 184 -10.43 2.89 -1.29
N SER A 185 -11.76 2.73 -1.32
CA SER A 185 -12.51 2.24 -0.16
C SER A 185 -12.21 0.77 0.12
N ASP A 186 -12.57 0.30 1.32
CA ASP A 186 -12.54 -1.11 1.74
C ASP A 186 -13.63 -1.99 1.08
N PHE A 187 -14.33 -1.46 0.08
CA PHE A 187 -15.23 -2.23 -0.79
C PHE A 187 -14.44 -2.88 -1.93
N ILE A 188 -13.64 -3.88 -1.57
CA ILE A 188 -12.77 -4.63 -2.48
C ILE A 188 -13.30 -6.06 -2.55
N SER A 189 -13.54 -6.57 -3.76
CA SER A 189 -14.07 -7.92 -3.97
C SER A 189 -13.48 -8.58 -5.20
N ASP A 190 -13.83 -9.85 -5.43
CA ASP A 190 -13.56 -10.56 -6.67
C ASP A 190 -14.86 -10.95 -7.41
N GLN A 191 -14.75 -11.19 -8.72
CA GLN A 191 -15.83 -11.67 -9.60
C GLN A 191 -15.61 -13.11 -10.08
N SER A 192 -14.74 -13.87 -9.40
CA SER A 192 -14.27 -15.19 -9.82
C SER A 192 -14.62 -16.31 -8.84
N GLY A 193 -15.22 -16.00 -7.70
CA GLY A 193 -15.64 -16.97 -6.68
C GLY A 193 -14.55 -17.36 -5.68
N PHE A 194 -13.45 -16.60 -5.62
CA PHE A 194 -12.36 -16.80 -4.65
C PHE A 194 -12.67 -16.24 -3.26
N LYS A 195 -13.79 -15.50 -3.13
CA LYS A 195 -14.27 -14.89 -1.89
C LYS A 195 -13.23 -13.96 -1.27
N LEU A 196 -12.62 -13.14 -2.11
CA LEU A 196 -11.72 -12.09 -1.68
C LEU A 196 -12.45 -11.15 -0.71
N ASP A 197 -11.80 -10.87 0.41
CA ASP A 197 -12.36 -10.06 1.50
C ASP A 197 -11.31 -9.11 2.11
N VAL A 198 -11.78 -8.04 2.73
CA VAL A 198 -10.94 -7.13 3.51
C VAL A 198 -10.88 -7.62 4.95
N VAL A 199 -9.74 -8.21 5.34
CA VAL A 199 -9.52 -8.80 6.68
C VAL A 199 -9.06 -7.77 7.72
N GLU A 200 -8.55 -6.63 7.26
CA GLU A 200 -8.22 -5.47 8.10
C GLU A 200 -8.53 -4.19 7.31
N SER A 201 -9.54 -3.43 7.75
CA SER A 201 -9.88 -2.17 7.08
C SER A 201 -9.04 -1.02 7.64
N GLY A 202 -8.28 -0.36 6.78
CA GLY A 202 -7.65 0.94 7.05
C GLY A 202 -8.57 2.14 6.85
N ALA A 203 -9.87 1.94 6.62
CA ALA A 203 -10.81 3.04 6.40
C ALA A 203 -10.93 3.93 7.65
N ASN A 204 -11.12 5.23 7.43
CA ASN A 204 -11.34 6.16 8.52
C ASN A 204 -12.58 5.78 9.33
N THR A 205 -12.47 5.83 10.66
CA THR A 205 -13.59 5.54 11.56
C THR A 205 -14.76 6.53 11.40
N SER A 206 -14.48 7.72 10.86
CA SER A 206 -15.45 8.76 10.56
C SER A 206 -16.30 8.48 9.31
N GLY A 207 -15.94 7.47 8.50
CA GLY A 207 -16.61 7.13 7.24
C GLY A 207 -16.37 8.12 6.10
N ASN A 208 -15.40 9.02 6.24
CA ASN A 208 -14.99 9.98 5.22
C ASN A 208 -13.49 10.32 5.38
N ASN A 209 -12.89 10.92 4.36
CA ASN A 209 -11.47 11.31 4.35
C ASN A 209 -11.25 12.80 4.69
N ILE A 210 -12.20 13.46 5.36
CA ILE A 210 -12.05 14.84 5.79
C ILE A 210 -10.97 14.89 6.87
N GLY A 211 -9.92 15.66 6.62
CA GLY A 211 -8.76 15.77 7.51
C GLY A 211 -7.62 14.81 7.18
N GLY A 212 -7.76 13.95 6.16
CA GLY A 212 -6.74 12.98 5.75
C GLY A 212 -7.25 11.54 5.83
N LEU A 213 -6.43 10.59 5.38
CA LEU A 213 -6.66 9.16 5.56
C LEU A 213 -5.96 8.72 6.85
N ASP A 214 -6.65 7.94 7.68
CA ASP A 214 -6.18 7.53 9.02
C ASP A 214 -5.09 6.45 8.94
N ASN A 215 -5.11 5.64 7.87
CA ASN A 215 -4.17 4.54 7.65
C ASN A 215 -3.77 4.47 6.18
N GLU A 216 -2.66 3.80 5.89
CA GLU A 216 -2.13 3.68 4.52
C GLU A 216 -2.76 2.55 3.72
N PHE A 217 -3.13 1.43 4.37
CA PHE A 217 -3.56 0.21 3.68
C PHE A 217 -4.80 -0.46 4.28
N HIS A 218 -5.56 -1.12 3.42
CA HIS A 218 -6.45 -2.23 3.77
C HIS A 218 -5.69 -3.56 3.60
N ARG A 219 -5.81 -4.51 4.53
CA ARG A 219 -5.36 -5.89 4.32
C ARG A 219 -6.46 -6.67 3.62
N VAL A 220 -6.13 -7.22 2.46
CA VAL A 220 -7.02 -8.02 1.63
C VAL A 220 -6.55 -9.47 1.65
N ALA A 221 -7.47 -10.42 1.67
CA ALA A 221 -7.17 -11.84 1.63
C ALA A 221 -8.08 -12.60 0.66
N PHE A 222 -7.57 -13.67 0.06
CA PHE A 222 -8.36 -14.69 -0.63
C PHE A 222 -7.67 -16.05 -0.52
N SER A 223 -8.43 -17.14 -0.67
CA SER A 223 -7.87 -18.49 -0.60
C SER A 223 -8.12 -19.26 -1.88
N LEU A 224 -7.22 -20.20 -2.20
CA LEU A 224 -7.54 -21.26 -3.17
C LEU A 224 -8.80 -22.01 -2.71
N PRO A 225 -9.75 -22.32 -3.60
CA PRO A 225 -10.84 -23.21 -3.27
C PRO A 225 -10.31 -24.51 -2.67
N GLY A 226 -10.93 -25.05 -1.62
CA GLY A 226 -10.42 -26.23 -0.91
C GLY A 226 -10.23 -27.49 -1.76
N TRP A 227 -10.88 -27.56 -2.92
CA TRP A 227 -10.76 -28.65 -3.88
C TRP A 227 -9.70 -28.41 -4.97
N GLN A 228 -9.06 -27.24 -4.99
CA GLN A 228 -8.13 -26.82 -6.04
C GLN A 228 -6.73 -26.64 -5.48
N ASN A 229 -5.83 -27.57 -5.82
CA ASN A 229 -4.39 -27.35 -5.65
C ASN A 229 -3.87 -26.47 -6.79
N LEU A 230 -2.78 -25.75 -6.53
CA LEU A 230 -2.05 -24.98 -7.53
C LEU A 230 -0.67 -25.63 -7.73
N GLY A 231 -0.52 -26.39 -8.81
CA GLY A 231 0.73 -27.08 -9.14
C GLY A 231 1.90 -26.11 -9.38
N ASP A 232 3.12 -26.63 -9.33
CA ASP A 232 4.31 -25.85 -9.70
C ASP A 232 4.25 -25.42 -11.17
N GLY A 233 4.50 -24.14 -11.43
CA GLY A 233 4.35 -23.50 -12.74
C GLY A 233 2.91 -23.19 -13.17
N GLU A 234 1.90 -23.64 -12.41
CA GLU A 234 0.49 -23.36 -12.70
C GLU A 234 0.07 -21.96 -12.21
N SER A 235 -1.06 -21.46 -12.74
CA SER A 235 -1.60 -20.16 -12.38
C SER A 235 -3.10 -20.20 -12.08
N VAL A 236 -3.54 -19.31 -11.19
CA VAL A 236 -4.95 -18.96 -11.01
C VAL A 236 -5.14 -17.47 -11.30
N GLU A 237 -6.34 -17.14 -11.78
CA GLU A 237 -6.73 -15.79 -12.10
C GLU A 237 -8.04 -15.44 -11.40
N LEU A 238 -8.07 -14.26 -10.79
CA LEU A 238 -9.27 -13.66 -10.24
C LEU A 238 -9.45 -12.24 -10.78
N THR A 239 -10.68 -11.87 -11.07
CA THR A 239 -11.03 -10.51 -11.50
C THR A 239 -11.29 -9.68 -10.25
N LEU A 240 -10.42 -8.72 -9.96
CA LEU A 240 -10.61 -7.77 -8.86
C LEU A 240 -11.80 -6.85 -9.15
N ASN A 241 -12.32 -6.21 -8.12
CA ASN A 241 -13.35 -5.18 -8.24
C ASN A 241 -13.19 -4.14 -7.13
N TYR A 242 -12.89 -2.90 -7.50
CA TYR A 242 -12.69 -1.75 -6.60
C TYR A 242 -12.98 -0.42 -7.31
N TYR A 243 -13.00 0.70 -6.57
CA TYR A 243 -13.72 1.91 -7.02
C TYR A 243 -12.87 3.16 -7.26
N LEU A 244 -11.65 3.23 -6.71
CA LEU A 244 -10.71 4.30 -7.01
C LEU A 244 -9.33 3.75 -7.37
N PRO A 245 -8.51 4.51 -8.12
CA PRO A 245 -7.18 4.07 -8.50
C PRO A 245 -6.30 3.70 -7.31
N VAL A 246 -5.48 2.67 -7.49
CA VAL A 246 -4.49 2.19 -6.54
C VAL A 246 -3.17 1.93 -7.26
N THR A 247 -2.07 1.99 -6.52
CA THR A 247 -0.77 1.44 -6.91
C THR A 247 -0.47 0.19 -6.08
N GLY A 248 0.44 -0.67 -6.54
CA GLY A 248 0.59 -2.00 -5.94
C GLY A 248 -0.40 -3.00 -6.54
N PRO A 249 -0.85 -4.06 -5.82
CA PRO A 249 -0.72 -4.31 -4.37
C PRO A 249 0.71 -4.59 -3.86
N GLN A 250 0.88 -4.64 -2.54
CA GLN A 250 2.19 -4.94 -1.92
C GLN A 250 2.11 -5.71 -0.59
N ALA A 251 3.27 -5.99 0.02
CA ALA A 251 3.40 -6.64 1.33
C ALA A 251 2.69 -8.00 1.38
N TRP A 252 2.89 -8.78 0.31
CA TRP A 252 2.28 -10.07 0.13
C TRP A 252 2.78 -11.08 1.18
N THR A 253 1.84 -11.79 1.78
CA THR A 253 2.10 -12.99 2.55
C THR A 253 1.23 -14.12 2.05
N VAL A 254 1.72 -15.35 2.15
CA VAL A 254 0.92 -16.54 1.85
C VAL A 254 0.95 -17.49 3.04
N ASN A 255 -0.23 -17.91 3.47
CA ASN A 255 -0.39 -18.94 4.49
C ASN A 255 -0.48 -20.31 3.79
N ILE A 256 0.52 -21.15 4.00
CA ILE A 256 0.55 -22.52 3.49
C ILE A 256 0.53 -23.44 4.71
N ASN A 257 -0.58 -24.16 4.89
CA ASN A 257 -0.79 -25.08 6.01
C ASN A 257 -0.56 -24.48 7.40
N GLY A 258 -1.00 -23.24 7.62
CA GLY A 258 -0.90 -22.57 8.93
C GLY A 258 0.40 -21.79 9.14
N GLN A 259 1.39 -21.89 8.25
CA GLN A 259 2.60 -21.08 8.29
C GLN A 259 2.54 -19.94 7.27
N ASP A 260 2.87 -18.72 7.71
CA ASP A 260 2.96 -17.53 6.85
C ASP A 260 4.37 -17.42 6.25
N TYR A 261 4.42 -17.09 4.97
CA TYR A 261 5.65 -16.83 4.21
C TYR A 261 5.54 -15.50 3.46
N ALA A 262 6.66 -14.81 3.28
CA ALA A 262 6.75 -13.67 2.39
C ALA A 262 6.82 -14.14 0.92
N LEU A 263 6.68 -13.21 -0.03
CA LEU A 263 6.94 -13.51 -1.45
C LEU A 263 8.36 -13.08 -1.82
N LYS A 264 9.09 -13.98 -2.48
CA LYS A 264 10.46 -13.72 -2.99
C LYS A 264 10.53 -12.50 -3.91
N ALA A 265 9.47 -12.23 -4.67
CA ALA A 265 9.41 -11.08 -5.57
C ALA A 265 9.55 -9.73 -4.83
N GLU A 266 9.08 -9.65 -3.58
CA GLU A 266 9.20 -8.45 -2.75
C GLU A 266 10.40 -8.49 -1.80
N TYR A 267 10.78 -9.69 -1.35
CA TYR A 267 11.84 -9.94 -0.37
C TYR A 267 12.85 -10.99 -0.91
N PRO A 268 13.61 -10.66 -1.98
CA PRO A 268 14.53 -11.60 -2.63
C PRO A 268 15.73 -12.01 -1.76
N GLU A 269 15.98 -11.30 -0.67
CA GLU A 269 17.05 -11.56 0.29
C GLU A 269 16.70 -12.62 1.34
N LEU A 270 15.41 -12.92 1.55
CA LEU A 270 14.99 -13.94 2.51
C LEU A 270 15.31 -15.34 1.99
N PRO A 271 15.66 -16.29 2.89
CA PRO A 271 15.80 -17.70 2.51
C PRO A 271 14.47 -18.24 1.94
N LEU A 272 14.57 -19.09 0.91
CA LEU A 272 13.42 -19.78 0.36
C LEU A 272 13.02 -20.93 1.28
N ALA A 273 11.74 -20.99 1.64
CA ALA A 273 11.18 -22.07 2.44
C ALA A 273 11.26 -23.41 1.70
N ASP A 274 11.61 -24.47 2.43
CA ASP A 274 11.50 -25.84 1.93
C ASP A 274 10.08 -26.36 2.15
N LEU A 275 9.26 -26.28 1.11
CA LEU A 275 7.87 -26.75 1.13
C LEU A 275 7.73 -28.25 0.80
N SER A 276 8.84 -28.98 0.62
CA SER A 276 8.82 -30.43 0.34
C SER A 276 8.58 -31.27 1.58
N GLY A 277 8.82 -30.71 2.77
CA GLY A 277 8.26 -31.19 4.02
C GLY A 277 6.77 -30.87 4.07
N GLY A 278 5.96 -31.80 4.57
CA GLY A 278 4.55 -31.53 4.88
C GLY A 278 4.38 -30.34 5.85
N PRO A 279 3.13 -30.06 6.28
CA PRO A 279 2.78 -28.83 6.99
C PRO A 279 3.66 -28.61 8.23
N GLY A 280 4.67 -27.73 8.14
CA GLY A 280 5.51 -27.39 9.29
C GLY A 280 7.00 -27.15 8.99
N GLY A 281 7.32 -26.17 8.13
CA GLY A 281 8.68 -25.60 8.05
C GLY A 281 9.13 -24.87 9.33
N GLY A 282 8.25 -24.76 10.34
CA GLY A 282 8.55 -24.22 11.66
C GLY A 282 8.00 -25.04 12.83
N GLY A 283 7.71 -26.33 12.65
CA GLY A 283 7.08 -27.19 13.67
C GLY A 283 7.91 -28.41 14.04
N GLU A 284 8.76 -28.25 15.07
CA GLU A 284 9.41 -29.26 15.92
C GLU A 284 9.82 -30.61 15.26
N PHE A 285 11.14 -30.82 15.12
CA PHE A 285 11.67 -32.12 14.73
C PHE A 285 11.23 -33.20 15.72
N CYS A 286 11.00 -34.43 15.24
CA CYS A 286 10.64 -35.56 16.10
C CYS A 286 11.70 -35.79 17.19
N SER A 287 12.96 -35.43 16.93
CA SER A 287 14.05 -35.40 17.92
C SER A 287 13.82 -34.43 19.07
N ASP A 288 13.23 -33.27 18.78
CA ASP A 288 13.04 -32.18 19.73
C ASP A 288 11.82 -32.44 20.63
N LEU A 289 10.82 -33.14 20.09
CA LEU A 289 9.64 -33.60 20.81
C LEU A 289 9.81 -34.93 21.54
N GLY A 290 10.96 -35.59 21.37
CA GLY A 290 11.18 -36.94 21.88
C GLY A 290 10.20 -37.97 21.30
N VAL A 291 9.71 -37.74 20.09
CA VAL A 291 8.87 -38.68 19.35
C VAL A 291 9.77 -39.77 18.78
N ASP A 292 9.66 -40.97 19.33
CA ASP A 292 10.37 -42.13 18.81
C ASP A 292 9.71 -42.60 17.51
N THR A 293 10.40 -42.38 16.40
CA THR A 293 9.96 -42.79 15.07
C THR A 293 10.35 -44.24 14.76
N SER A 294 11.16 -44.88 15.61
CA SER A 294 11.60 -46.25 15.40
C SER A 294 10.41 -47.22 15.54
N GLY A 295 10.09 -47.90 14.45
CA GLY A 295 8.98 -48.87 14.40
C GLY A 295 7.63 -48.31 13.97
N LEU A 296 7.52 -47.01 13.65
CA LEU A 296 6.33 -46.49 12.97
C LEU A 296 6.23 -47.06 11.55
N SER A 297 5.00 -47.31 11.10
CA SER A 297 4.76 -47.75 9.72
C SER A 297 4.95 -46.57 8.75
N THR A 298 5.61 -46.80 7.62
CA THR A 298 5.73 -45.81 6.54
C THR A 298 4.70 -46.10 5.45
N TYR A 299 3.83 -45.12 5.17
CA TYR A 299 2.84 -45.21 4.11
C TYR A 299 3.51 -45.52 2.76
N PRO A 300 3.00 -46.46 1.93
CA PRO A 300 1.65 -47.04 1.96
C PRO A 300 1.43 -48.24 2.90
N ASN A 301 2.40 -48.59 3.76
CA ASN A 301 2.20 -49.64 4.77
C ASN A 301 1.42 -49.09 5.96
N TRP A 302 0.44 -49.87 6.42
CA TRP A 302 -0.48 -49.48 7.49
C TRP A 302 -0.14 -50.15 8.82
N PRO A 303 -0.34 -49.47 9.97
CA PRO A 303 -0.12 -50.03 11.31
C PRO A 303 -0.95 -51.30 11.56
N ASN A 304 -2.16 -51.38 10.99
CA ASN A 304 -3.09 -52.49 11.16
C ASN A 304 -3.30 -53.28 9.85
N GLY A 305 -2.27 -53.35 9.00
CA GLY A 305 -2.28 -54.11 7.75
C GLY A 305 -2.97 -53.40 6.58
N SER A 306 -4.17 -52.82 6.79
CA SER A 306 -4.90 -52.10 5.73
C SER A 306 -5.44 -50.72 6.12
N ASN A 307 -5.27 -50.29 7.38
CA ASN A 307 -5.79 -49.03 7.89
C ASN A 307 -4.99 -48.51 9.10
N ALA A 308 -5.26 -47.27 9.48
CA ALA A 308 -4.92 -46.72 10.79
C ALA A 308 -6.19 -46.64 11.67
N ASN A 309 -6.05 -46.91 12.96
CA ASN A 309 -7.07 -46.66 13.97
C ASN A 309 -6.78 -45.33 14.67
N GLY A 310 -7.79 -44.75 15.33
CA GLY A 310 -7.59 -43.53 16.11
C GLY A 310 -6.48 -43.69 17.14
N GLY A 311 -5.48 -42.82 17.08
CA GLY A 311 -4.28 -42.85 17.91
C GLY A 311 -3.02 -43.33 17.19
N ASP A 312 -3.14 -44.09 16.11
CA ASP A 312 -2.00 -44.65 15.40
C ASP A 312 -1.18 -43.57 14.69
N GLN A 313 0.14 -43.73 14.69
CA GLN A 313 1.06 -42.84 14.00
C GLN A 313 1.65 -43.51 12.75
N VAL A 314 1.72 -42.76 11.66
CA VAL A 314 2.22 -43.21 10.36
C VAL A 314 3.20 -42.17 9.81
N ILE A 315 4.34 -42.65 9.31
CA ILE A 315 5.30 -41.82 8.59
C ILE A 315 4.83 -41.67 7.15
N HIS A 316 4.74 -40.43 6.67
CA HIS A 316 4.43 -40.12 5.28
C HIS A 316 5.21 -38.89 4.84
N HIS A 317 5.94 -39.00 3.72
CA HIS A 317 6.78 -37.93 3.15
C HIS A 317 7.65 -37.17 4.18
N GLY A 318 8.38 -37.89 5.04
CA GLY A 318 9.29 -37.27 6.00
C GLY A 318 8.61 -36.72 7.26
N SER A 319 7.30 -36.87 7.42
CA SER A 319 6.53 -36.38 8.58
C SER A 319 5.79 -37.52 9.28
N VAL A 320 5.53 -37.35 10.58
CA VAL A 320 4.69 -38.25 11.38
C VAL A 320 3.29 -37.65 11.49
N TYR A 321 2.27 -38.44 11.15
CA TYR A 321 0.86 -38.08 11.31
C TYR A 321 0.19 -39.06 12.26
N LYS A 322 -0.75 -38.56 13.06
CA LYS A 322 -1.59 -39.34 13.97
C LYS A 322 -3.02 -39.41 13.43
N ALA A 323 -3.56 -40.61 13.30
CA ALA A 323 -4.96 -40.79 12.91
C ALA A 323 -5.89 -40.34 14.06
N ASN A 324 -6.87 -39.50 13.76
CA ASN A 324 -7.87 -39.01 14.71
C ASN A 324 -8.95 -40.06 15.01
N TRP A 325 -9.27 -40.87 14.00
CA TRP A 325 -10.20 -42.00 14.06
C TRP A 325 -9.78 -43.06 13.02
N TRP A 326 -10.59 -44.10 12.85
CA TRP A 326 -10.34 -45.11 11.83
C TRP A 326 -10.29 -44.47 10.42
N THR A 327 -9.20 -44.70 9.68
CA THR A 327 -9.04 -44.14 8.34
C THR A 327 -8.22 -45.04 7.41
N THR A 328 -8.52 -44.92 6.12
CA THR A 328 -7.77 -45.49 5.00
C THR A 328 -7.32 -44.41 4.01
N SER A 329 -7.52 -43.12 4.33
CA SER A 329 -7.06 -42.00 3.51
C SER A 329 -5.58 -41.73 3.74
N GLU A 330 -4.90 -41.22 2.72
CA GLU A 330 -3.46 -40.96 2.74
C GLU A 330 -3.07 -40.04 3.92
N PRO A 331 -2.02 -40.34 4.71
CA PRO A 331 -1.68 -39.54 5.87
C PRO A 331 -1.42 -38.07 5.54
N GLY A 332 -2.16 -37.18 6.21
CA GLY A 332 -2.12 -35.74 5.97
C GLY A 332 -3.02 -35.25 4.83
N SER A 333 -3.79 -36.12 4.17
CA SER A 333 -4.65 -35.72 3.05
C SER A 333 -5.98 -35.08 3.44
N ASP A 334 -6.44 -35.30 4.67
CA ASP A 334 -7.74 -34.82 5.17
C ASP A 334 -7.77 -34.71 6.71
N GLU A 335 -8.94 -34.36 7.25
CA GLU A 335 -9.19 -34.18 8.70
C GLU A 335 -9.06 -35.45 9.55
N SER A 336 -8.97 -36.64 8.94
CA SER A 336 -8.74 -37.88 9.69
C SER A 336 -7.32 -37.98 10.26
N TRP A 337 -6.44 -37.04 9.91
CA TRP A 337 -5.05 -36.97 10.36
C TRP A 337 -4.75 -35.66 11.09
N SER A 338 -3.90 -35.75 12.12
CA SER A 338 -3.23 -34.62 12.74
C SER A 338 -1.73 -34.75 12.56
N PHE A 339 -1.08 -33.68 12.10
CA PHE A 339 0.36 -33.60 12.05
C PHE A 339 0.96 -33.73 13.46
N VAL A 340 2.10 -34.42 13.57
CA VAL A 340 2.83 -34.63 14.83
C VAL A 340 4.18 -33.91 14.80
N CYS A 341 5.06 -34.28 13.88
CA CYS A 341 6.43 -33.76 13.78
C CYS A 341 7.07 -34.11 12.44
N THR A 342 8.16 -33.41 12.11
CA THR A 342 9.03 -33.72 10.96
C THR A 342 10.21 -34.58 11.41
N MET A 343 10.58 -35.60 10.63
CA MET A 343 11.66 -36.54 10.98
C MET A 343 13.07 -35.93 10.96
#